data_AF-A0A2T0B481-F1
#
_entry.id   AF-A0A2T0B481-F1
#
_cell.length_a   1.000
_cell.length_b   1.000
_cell.length_c   1.000
_cell.angle_alpha   90.00
_cell.angle_beta   90.00
_cell.angle_gamma   90.00
#
_symmetry.space_group_name_H-M   'P 1'
#
loop_
_entity.id
_entity.type
_entity.pdbx_description
1 polymer ?
#
loop_
_entity_poly.entity_id
_entity_poly.type
_entity_poly.pdbx_seq_one_letter_code
_entity_poly.pdbx_strand_id
1 'polypeptide(L)'
;MSRGIGGACRKVLEDKETVIYEYSAYNLNEPKLKDVSNIFDGAIIIRKSGLVDSEIHEKIKKSPKSRKRIVMKRIPVDVDFSNLFSEKMIEIENCSNCW
;
A
#
# COMPACT_ATOMS: atom_id res chain seq x y z
N MET A 1 22.68 9.70 -18.28
CA MET A 1 21.39 9.18 -18.77
C MET A 1 20.58 8.73 -17.58
N SER A 2 19.35 9.22 -17.41
CA SER A 2 18.46 8.75 -16.34
C SER A 2 17.96 7.34 -16.66
N ARG A 3 17.82 6.49 -15.63
CA ARG A 3 17.09 5.23 -15.74
C ARG A 3 15.61 5.53 -15.54
N GLY A 4 14.80 5.42 -16.58
CA GLY A 4 13.35 5.44 -16.42
C GLY A 4 12.89 4.12 -15.82
N ILE A 5 12.17 4.18 -14.71
CA ILE A 5 11.61 3.00 -14.03
C ILE A 5 10.10 3.10 -14.11
N GLY A 6 9.46 2.03 -14.55
CA GLY A 6 8.01 1.86 -14.53
C GLY A 6 7.62 0.78 -13.54
N GLY A 7 6.44 0.90 -12.96
CA GLY A 7 5.85 -0.14 -12.14
C GLY A 7 4.34 -0.04 -12.17
N ALA A 8 3.69 -1.20 -12.06
CA ALA A 8 2.24 -1.31 -11.96
C ALA A 8 1.89 -2.25 -10.80
N CYS A 9 0.75 -2.01 -10.17
CA CYS A 9 0.26 -2.84 -9.08
C CYS A 9 -1.26 -2.94 -9.19
N ARG A 10 -1.80 -4.14 -8.95
CA ARG A 10 -3.23 -4.40 -8.91
C ARG A 10 -3.58 -5.26 -7.72
N LYS A 11 -4.75 -5.02 -7.15
CA LYS A 11 -5.31 -5.86 -6.10
C LYS A 11 -6.00 -7.05 -6.75
N VAL A 12 -5.61 -8.27 -6.35
CA VAL A 12 -6.15 -9.50 -6.93
C VAL A 12 -7.17 -10.15 -6.00
N LEU A 13 -6.86 -10.19 -4.71
CA LEU A 13 -7.73 -10.79 -3.70
C LEU A 13 -7.76 -9.91 -2.46
N GLU A 14 -8.93 -9.82 -1.85
CA GLU A 14 -9.11 -9.19 -0.56
C GLU A 14 -10.14 -9.97 0.26
N ASP A 15 -9.66 -10.52 1.36
CA ASP A 15 -10.48 -11.16 2.37
C ASP A 15 -10.52 -10.30 3.64
N LYS A 16 -11.22 -10.80 4.67
CA LYS A 16 -11.28 -10.15 5.99
C LYS A 16 -9.92 -10.11 6.68
N GLU A 17 -9.06 -11.08 6.40
CA GLU A 17 -7.78 -11.24 7.10
C GLU A 17 -6.58 -10.88 6.23
N THR A 18 -6.64 -11.06 4.91
CA THR A 18 -5.49 -10.92 4.01
C THR A 18 -5.85 -10.13 2.76
N VAL A 19 -4.90 -9.34 2.26
CA VAL A 19 -4.96 -8.70 0.94
C VAL A 19 -3.77 -9.15 0.12
N ILE A 20 -4.02 -9.51 -1.13
CA ILE A 20 -3.00 -9.92 -2.09
C ILE A 20 -3.00 -8.94 -3.26
N TYR A 21 -1.82 -8.39 -3.52
CA TYR A 21 -1.53 -7.57 -4.67
C TYR A 21 -0.56 -8.30 -5.57
N GLU A 22 -0.76 -8.17 -6.87
CA GLU A 22 0.29 -8.50 -7.83
C GLU A 22 0.89 -7.20 -8.35
N TYR A 23 2.20 -7.19 -8.52
CA TYR A 23 2.93 -6.04 -9.00
C TYR A 23 3.96 -6.42 -10.06
N SER A 24 4.33 -5.42 -10.84
CA SER A 24 5.36 -5.50 -11.85
C SER A 24 6.28 -4.29 -11.74
N ALA A 25 7.56 -4.51 -12.01
CA ALA A 25 8.55 -3.45 -12.17
C ALA A 25 9.27 -3.66 -13.50
N TYR A 26 9.66 -2.58 -14.19
CA TYR A 26 10.37 -2.69 -15.46
C TYR A 26 11.17 -1.43 -15.79
N ASN A 27 12.23 -1.61 -16.58
CA ASN A 27 13.07 -0.53 -17.06
C ASN A 27 12.46 0.10 -18.31
N LEU A 28 12.00 1.36 -18.21
CA LEU A 28 11.40 2.10 -19.34
C LEU A 28 12.40 2.41 -20.45
N ASN A 29 13.71 2.35 -20.17
CA ASN A 29 14.73 2.54 -21.18
C ASN A 29 14.88 1.34 -22.11
N GLU A 30 14.34 0.18 -21.74
CA GLU A 30 14.35 -1.02 -22.56
C GLU A 30 13.06 -1.12 -23.37
N PRO A 31 13.10 -0.94 -24.70
CA PRO A 31 11.90 -0.94 -25.53
C PRO A 31 11.15 -2.27 -25.50
N LYS A 32 11.85 -3.39 -25.30
CA LYS A 32 11.24 -4.73 -25.16
C LYS A 32 10.36 -4.88 -23.93
N LEU A 33 10.64 -4.10 -22.87
CA LEU A 33 9.92 -4.17 -21.60
C LEU A 33 8.71 -3.23 -21.53
N LYS A 34 8.49 -2.37 -22.54
CA LYS A 34 7.27 -1.54 -22.63
C LYS A 34 6.02 -2.39 -22.77
N ASP A 35 6.09 -3.49 -23.51
CA ASP A 35 4.99 -4.44 -23.69
C ASP A 35 4.85 -5.43 -22.51
N VAL A 36 5.91 -5.59 -21.72
CA VAL A 36 5.96 -6.43 -20.50
C VAL A 36 5.28 -5.75 -19.30
N SER A 37 4.80 -4.52 -19.47
CA SER A 37 4.01 -3.77 -18.47
C SER A 37 2.77 -4.51 -17.94
N ASN A 38 2.34 -5.58 -18.62
CA ASN A 38 1.21 -6.44 -18.24
C ASN A 38 1.60 -7.75 -17.52
N ILE A 39 2.89 -8.05 -17.35
CA ILE A 39 3.33 -9.25 -16.60
C ILE A 39 3.40 -8.88 -15.12
N PHE A 40 2.40 -9.32 -14.37
CA PHE A 40 2.32 -9.16 -12.92
C PHE A 40 2.78 -10.46 -12.26
N ASP A 41 4.08 -10.59 -12.05
CA ASP A 41 4.72 -11.81 -11.53
C ASP A 41 5.29 -11.65 -10.11
N GLY A 42 5.35 -10.42 -9.58
CA GLY A 42 5.61 -10.17 -8.17
C GLY A 42 4.30 -10.20 -7.37
N ALA A 43 4.38 -10.65 -6.11
CA ALA A 43 3.24 -10.68 -5.20
C ALA A 43 3.56 -9.94 -3.90
N ILE A 44 2.58 -9.21 -3.38
CA ILE A 44 2.63 -8.60 -2.05
C ILE A 44 1.44 -9.12 -1.27
N ILE A 45 1.72 -9.85 -0.20
CA ILE A 45 0.74 -10.47 0.67
C ILE A 45 0.77 -9.71 1.99
N ILE A 46 -0.36 -9.12 2.37
CA ILE A 46 -0.49 -8.33 3.59
C ILE A 46 -1.60 -8.92 4.45
N ARG A 47 -1.23 -9.35 5.66
CA ARG A 47 -2.18 -9.76 6.69
C ARG A 47 -2.67 -8.52 7.43
N LYS A 48 -3.97 -8.27 7.35
CA LYS A 48 -4.65 -7.14 7.99
C LYS A 48 -4.51 -7.15 9.52
N SER A 49 -4.30 -8.33 10.12
CA SER A 49 -4.05 -8.47 11.56
C SER A 49 -2.81 -7.72 12.05
N GLY A 50 -1.80 -7.52 11.20
CA GLY A 50 -0.59 -6.77 11.52
C GLY A 50 -0.74 -5.26 11.32
N LEU A 51 -1.81 -4.80 10.65
CA LEU A 51 -2.01 -3.38 10.41
C LEU A 51 -2.77 -2.75 11.58
N VAL A 52 -2.26 -1.63 12.07
CA VAL A 52 -2.88 -0.85 13.14
C VAL A 52 -3.86 0.15 12.52
N ASP A 53 -5.10 0.12 12.99
CA ASP A 53 -6.12 1.10 12.58
C ASP A 53 -5.73 2.51 13.04
N SER A 54 -6.12 3.51 12.25
CA SER A 54 -5.86 4.91 12.60
C SER A 54 -6.61 5.32 13.88
N GLU A 55 -5.94 6.06 14.75
CA GLU A 55 -6.58 6.65 15.93
C GLU A 55 -7.61 7.71 15.51
N ILE A 56 -8.83 7.57 16.03
CA ILE A 56 -9.93 8.48 15.74
C ILE A 56 -10.05 9.48 16.88
N HIS A 57 -9.68 10.73 16.60
CA HIS A 57 -9.84 11.82 17.54
C HIS A 57 -11.12 12.60 17.24
N GLU A 58 -11.96 12.76 18.26
CA GLU A 58 -13.16 13.58 18.17
C GLU A 58 -12.87 15.01 18.65
N LYS A 59 -13.17 15.99 17.80
CA LYS A 59 -13.07 17.41 18.17
C LYS A 59 -14.41 18.10 17.96
N ILE A 60 -14.93 18.72 19.02
CA ILE A 60 -16.11 19.59 18.90
C ILE A 60 -15.69 20.93 18.30
N LYS A 61 -16.18 21.23 17.10
CA LYS A 61 -15.96 22.51 16.43
C LYS A 61 -17.23 23.35 16.51
N LYS A 62 -17.12 24.58 17.02
CA LYS A 62 -18.21 25.57 16.94
C LYS A 62 -18.26 26.12 15.51
N SER A 63 -19.44 26.07 14.91
CA SER A 63 -19.71 26.76 13.65
C SER A 63 -20.03 28.24 13.90
N PRO A 64 -19.89 29.12 12.89
CA PRO A 64 -20.24 30.55 13.02
C PRO A 64 -21.71 30.79 13.41
N LYS A 65 -22.62 29.86 13.10
CA LYS A 65 -24.05 29.91 13.45
C LYS A 65 -24.36 29.24 14.80
N SER A 66 -23.42 29.26 15.76
CA SER A 66 -23.59 28.76 17.14
C SER A 66 -23.84 27.26 17.31
N ARG A 67 -23.94 26.47 16.24
CA ARG A 67 -24.11 25.02 16.32
C ARG A 67 -22.76 24.34 16.53
N LYS A 68 -22.67 23.47 17.54
CA LYS A 68 -21.53 22.55 17.73
C LYS A 68 -21.66 21.41 16.72
N ARG A 69 -20.56 21.03 16.08
CA ARG A 69 -20.46 19.82 15.26
C ARG A 69 -19.28 18.99 15.75
N ILE A 70 -19.45 17.68 15.83
CA ILE A 70 -18.35 16.74 16.07
C ILE A 70 -17.62 16.59 14.74
N VAL A 71 -16.30 16.83 14.76
CA VAL A 71 -15.42 16.62 13.62
C VAL A 71 -14.53 15.45 13.98
N MET A 72 -14.63 14.38 13.19
CA MET A 72 -13.77 13.20 13.31
C MET A 72 -12.47 13.48 12.56
N LYS A 73 -11.34 13.40 13.26
CA LYS A 73 -10.01 13.45 12.64
C LYS A 73 -9.36 12.08 12.80
N ARG A 74 -9.07 11.43 11.67
CA ARG A 74 -8.21 10.25 11.64
C ARG A 74 -6.77 10.72 11.72
N ILE A 75 -6.04 10.24 12.72
CA ILE A 75 -4.60 10.48 12.86
C ILE A 75 -3.90 9.19 12.44
N PRO A 76 -3.03 9.23 11.42
CA PRO A 76 -2.24 8.07 11.06
C PRO A 76 -1.33 7.70 12.23
N VAL A 77 -1.36 6.43 12.61
CA VAL A 77 -0.47 5.86 13.62
C VAL A 77 0.80 5.40 12.89
N ASP A 78 1.95 5.59 13.52
CA ASP A 78 3.21 5.09 12.98
C ASP A 78 3.24 3.57 13.09
N VAL A 79 3.60 2.90 11.99
CA VAL A 79 3.61 1.43 11.90
C VAL A 79 5.04 0.97 11.74
N ASP A 80 5.50 0.13 12.67
CA ASP A 80 6.84 -0.46 12.57
C ASP A 80 6.84 -1.63 11.57
N PHE A 81 7.12 -1.31 10.31
CA PHE A 81 7.21 -2.29 9.23
C PHE A 81 8.30 -3.34 9.46
N SER A 82 9.36 -3.04 10.22
CA SER A 82 10.46 -3.98 10.47
C SER A 82 9.98 -5.22 11.23
N ASN A 83 9.11 -5.00 12.22
CA ASN A 83 8.49 -6.08 12.97
C ASN A 83 7.48 -6.85 12.10
N LEU A 84 6.72 -6.14 11.25
CA LEU A 84 5.75 -6.79 10.35
C LEU A 84 6.39 -7.73 9.34
N PHE A 85 7.56 -7.39 8.80
CA PHE A 85 8.34 -8.30 7.97
C PHE A 85 8.90 -9.49 8.78
N SER A 86 9.37 -9.23 9.99
CA SER A 86 9.92 -10.28 10.88
C SER A 86 8.86 -11.31 11.29
N GLU A 87 7.63 -10.85 11.54
CA GLU A 87 6.48 -11.68 11.91
C GLU A 87 5.76 -12.33 10.71
N LYS A 88 6.25 -12.10 9.48
CA LYS A 88 5.61 -12.57 8.23
C LYS A 88 4.15 -12.09 8.09
N MET A 89 3.86 -10.91 8.62
CA MET A 89 2.59 -10.23 8.39
C MET A 89 2.55 -9.57 7.01
N ILE A 90 3.72 -9.18 6.50
CA ILE A 90 3.91 -8.72 5.12
C ILE A 90 4.94 -9.63 4.46
N GLU A 91 4.55 -10.25 3.36
CA GLU A 91 5.42 -11.07 2.52
C GLU A 91 5.48 -10.45 1.11
N ILE A 92 6.69 -10.34 0.57
CA ILE A 92 6.93 -9.79 -0.77
C ILE A 92 7.67 -10.84 -1.58
N GLU A 93 7.05 -11.28 -2.66
CA GLU A 93 7.68 -12.11 -3.68
C GLU A 93 8.15 -11.21 -4.82
N ASN A 94 9.46 -11.24 -5.06
CA ASN A 94 10.07 -10.38 -6.06
C ASN A 94 9.65 -10.74 -7.47
N CYS A 95 9.34 -9.71 -8.25
CA CYS A 95 9.14 -9.79 -9.68
C CYS A 95 10.43 -10.17 -10.43
N SER A 96 10.33 -10.75 -11.63
CA SER A 96 11.49 -11.16 -12.44
C SER A 96 12.42 -10.01 -12.81
N ASN A 97 11.87 -8.81 -12.85
CA ASN A 97 12.53 -7.57 -13.25
C ASN A 97 12.89 -6.70 -12.05
N CYS A 98 12.89 -7.28 -10.84
CA CYS A 98 13.34 -6.63 -9.63
C CYS A 98 14.88 -6.83 -9.56
N TRP A 99 15.64 -5.73 -9.58
CA TRP A 99 17.11 -5.70 -9.61
C TRP A 99 17.71 -5.06 -8.38
#